data_AF-A0A7X8QR40-F1
#
_entry.id   AF-A0A7X8QR40-F1
#
_cell.length_a   1.000
_cell.length_b   1.000
_cell.length_c   1.000
_cell.angle_alpha   90.00
_cell.angle_beta   90.00
_cell.angle_gamma   90.00
#
_symmetry.space_group_name_H-M   'P 1'
#
loop_
_entity.id
_entity.type
_entity.pdbx_description
1 polymer ?
#
loop_
_entity_poly.entity_id
_entity_poly.type
_entity_poly.pdbx_seq_one_letter_code
_entity_poly.pdbx_strand_id
1 'polypeptide(L)'
;MKYGYFDDMNKEYIITTPKTPLPWINYLGNENFYGLISNTLGGYSFFKDARLQRITRFRYNNIPVDTGGRYYYIKEEDKEAWNPGYMPC
;
A
#
# COMPACT_ATOMS: atom_id res chain seq x y z
N MET A 1 4.08 -7.10 -21.03
CA MET A 1 4.98 -6.45 -20.06
C MET A 1 4.80 -7.14 -18.71
N LYS A 2 5.86 -7.32 -17.91
CA LYS A 2 5.80 -7.96 -16.58
C LYS A 2 6.19 -6.92 -15.51
N TYR A 3 5.52 -6.93 -14.36
CA TYR A 3 5.76 -6.01 -13.24
C TYR A 3 6.30 -6.72 -11.98
N GLY A 4 6.47 -8.04 -12.06
CA GLY A 4 6.87 -8.89 -10.95
C GLY A 4 6.91 -10.38 -11.34
N TYR A 5 7.18 -11.23 -10.36
CA TYR A 5 7.26 -12.69 -10.50
C TYR A 5 6.94 -13.40 -9.18
N PHE A 6 6.63 -14.69 -9.25
CA PHE A 6 6.45 -15.55 -8.06
C PHE A 6 7.81 -16.00 -7.52
N ASP A 7 8.01 -15.85 -6.22
CA ASP A 7 9.07 -16.49 -5.46
C ASP A 7 8.44 -17.61 -4.62
N ASP A 8 8.46 -18.82 -5.20
CA ASP A 8 7.81 -19.98 -4.60
C ASP A 8 8.52 -20.46 -3.31
N MET A 9 9.82 -20.17 -3.17
CA MET A 9 10.58 -20.55 -1.98
C MET A 9 10.13 -19.72 -0.78
N ASN A 10 9.98 -18.40 -0.97
CA ASN A 10 9.54 -17.48 0.07
C ASN A 10 8.00 -17.37 0.16
N LYS A 11 7.29 -17.95 -0.82
CA LYS A 11 5.83 -17.90 -0.96
C LYS A 11 5.32 -16.46 -1.14
N GLU A 12 6.04 -15.69 -1.95
CA GLU A 12 5.79 -14.27 -2.18
C GLU A 12 5.56 -13.98 -3.67
N TYR A 13 4.90 -12.86 -3.93
CA TYR A 13 4.89 -12.25 -5.25
C TYR A 13 5.75 -11.00 -5.21
N ILE A 14 6.89 -11.03 -5.91
CA ILE A 14 7.88 -9.94 -5.93
C ILE A 14 7.49 -8.93 -7.01
N ILE A 15 7.12 -7.73 -6.59
CA ILE A 15 6.86 -6.60 -7.49
C ILE A 15 8.17 -5.84 -7.70
N THR A 16 8.67 -5.78 -8.95
CA THR A 16 9.97 -5.18 -9.26
C THR A 16 9.88 -3.72 -9.68
N THR A 17 8.67 -3.20 -9.89
CA THR A 17 8.43 -1.78 -10.16
C THR A 17 7.14 -1.31 -9.49
N PRO A 18 7.12 -0.12 -8.86
CA PRO A 18 5.91 0.40 -8.23
C PRO A 18 4.86 0.86 -9.27
N LYS A 19 5.24 1.02 -10.54
CA LYS A 19 4.40 1.50 -11.63
C LYS A 19 3.53 0.38 -12.23
N THR A 20 2.79 -0.33 -11.39
CA THR A 20 1.83 -1.34 -11.84
C THR A 20 0.64 -0.68 -12.55
N PRO A 21 -0.07 -1.38 -13.47
CA PRO A 21 -1.21 -0.79 -14.20
C PRO A 21 -2.37 -0.36 -13.29
N LEU A 22 -2.49 -1.02 -12.14
CA LEU A 22 -3.41 -0.73 -11.06
C LEU A 22 -2.71 -1.04 -9.73
N PRO A 23 -3.16 -0.46 -8.60
CA PRO A 23 -2.65 -0.81 -7.27
C PRO A 23 -2.84 -2.30 -7.00
N TRP A 24 -1.76 -3.01 -6.71
CA TRP A 24 -1.81 -4.43 -6.34
C TRP A 24 -1.78 -4.53 -4.82
N ILE A 25 -2.82 -5.13 -4.25
CA ILE A 25 -3.02 -5.18 -2.80
C ILE A 25 -2.64 -6.53 -2.20
N ASN A 26 -2.31 -6.49 -0.93
CA ASN A 26 -2.29 -7.63 -0.04
C ASN A 26 -3.23 -7.38 1.16
N TYR A 27 -3.61 -8.46 1.84
CA TYR A 27 -4.34 -8.43 3.08
C TYR A 27 -3.40 -8.74 4.25
N LEU A 28 -3.46 -7.91 5.28
CA LEU A 28 -2.83 -8.15 6.57
C LEU A 28 -3.91 -8.48 7.58
N GLY A 29 -3.73 -9.51 8.39
CA GLY A 29 -4.66 -9.83 9.48
C GLY A 29 -4.48 -11.25 9.98
N ASN A 30 -4.81 -11.49 11.24
CA ASN A 30 -4.76 -12.82 11.84
C ASN A 30 -6.03 -13.21 12.60
N GLU A 31 -6.92 -12.28 12.95
CA GLU A 31 -8.19 -12.58 13.64
C GLU A 31 -9.22 -11.46 13.48
N ASN A 32 -9.09 -10.40 14.27
CA ASN A 32 -10.10 -9.34 14.37
C ASN A 32 -9.60 -8.02 13.78
N PHE A 33 -8.30 -7.89 13.54
CA PHE A 33 -7.71 -6.71 12.92
C PHE A 33 -7.29 -7.04 11.48
N TYR A 34 -7.67 -6.15 10.57
CA TYR A 34 -7.44 -6.33 9.14
C TYR A 34 -6.86 -5.05 8.52
N GLY A 35 -6.03 -5.22 7.51
CA GLY A 35 -5.49 -4.15 6.68
C GLY A 35 -5.48 -4.53 5.22
N LEU A 36 -5.96 -3.64 4.36
CA LEU A 36 -5.66 -3.69 2.94
C LEU A 36 -4.44 -2.79 2.72
N ILE A 37 -3.40 -3.30 2.06
CA ILE A 37 -2.19 -2.54 1.75
C ILE A 37 -1.78 -2.76 0.31
N SER A 38 -1.54 -1.69 -0.45
CA SER A 38 -1.04 -1.77 -1.82
C SER A 38 0.49 -1.83 -1.88
N ASN A 39 1.01 -2.13 -3.06
CA ASN A 39 2.42 -2.02 -3.40
C ASN A 39 2.99 -0.59 -3.26
N THR A 40 2.13 0.42 -3.14
CA THR A 40 2.46 1.83 -2.92
C THR A 40 2.01 2.34 -1.54
N LEU A 41 1.85 1.44 -0.57
CA LEU A 41 1.47 1.72 0.83
C LEU A 41 0.07 2.33 1.05
N GLY A 42 -0.72 2.46 0.00
CA GLY A 42 -2.12 2.88 0.05
C GLY A 42 -3.05 1.82 0.65
N GLY A 43 -4.27 2.23 1.03
CA GLY A 43 -5.29 1.38 1.65
C GLY A 43 -5.66 1.81 3.08
N TYR A 44 -6.31 0.92 3.82
CA TYR A 44 -6.80 1.20 5.17
C TYR A 44 -6.81 -0.03 6.09
N SER A 45 -7.07 0.19 7.37
CA SER A 45 -7.24 -0.83 8.39
C SER A 45 -8.58 -0.70 9.12
N PHE A 46 -9.09 -1.80 9.63
CA PHE A 46 -10.33 -1.89 10.39
C PHE A 46 -10.27 -3.02 11.42
N PHE A 47 -11.09 -2.93 12.46
CA PHE A 47 -11.27 -3.99 13.44
C PHE A 47 -12.65 -4.61 13.24
N LYS A 48 -12.74 -5.91 12.94
CA LYS A 48 -13.96 -6.71 12.69
C LYS A 48 -14.86 -6.23 11.56
N ASP A 49 -15.41 -5.02 11.65
CA ASP A 49 -16.36 -4.44 10.71
C ASP A 49 -15.72 -3.31 9.89
N ALA A 50 -15.59 -3.51 8.58
CA ALA A 50 -14.97 -2.54 7.67
C ALA A 50 -15.80 -1.27 7.41
N ARG A 51 -17.08 -1.26 7.81
CA ARG A 51 -18.01 -0.12 7.71
C ARG A 51 -18.09 0.65 9.02
N LEU A 52 -18.28 -0.04 10.14
CA LEU A 52 -18.57 0.57 11.45
C LEU A 52 -17.32 0.76 12.31
N GLN A 53 -16.26 -0.01 12.08
CA GLN A 53 -15.04 -0.04 12.91
C GLN A 53 -13.78 0.15 12.04
N ARG A 54 -13.89 1.02 11.03
CA ARG A 54 -12.77 1.45 10.21
C ARG A 54 -11.89 2.44 10.98
N ILE A 55 -10.58 2.18 10.98
CA ILE A 55 -9.60 2.95 11.74
C ILE A 55 -8.97 4.04 10.86
N THR A 56 -8.54 3.70 9.64
CA THR A 56 -7.93 4.67 8.71
C THR A 56 -8.83 4.92 7.50
N ARG A 57 -8.81 6.15 6.98
CA ARG A 57 -9.65 6.57 5.84
C ARG A 57 -9.01 6.13 4.53
N PHE A 58 -9.84 5.73 3.58
CA PHE A 58 -9.44 5.47 2.19
C PHE A 58 -10.45 6.07 1.22
N ARG A 59 -9.98 6.56 0.08
CA ARG A 59 -10.80 7.11 -1.01
C ARG A 59 -10.75 6.17 -2.20
N TYR A 60 -11.85 5.49 -2.46
CA TYR A 60 -12.04 4.75 -3.71
C TYR A 60 -12.11 5.73 -4.88
N ASN A 61 -11.61 5.32 -6.05
CA ASN A 61 -11.60 6.13 -7.27
C ASN A 61 -10.97 7.53 -7.08
N ASN A 62 -9.91 7.61 -6.26
CA ASN A 62 -9.16 8.87 -6.10
C ASN A 62 -8.37 9.20 -7.37
N ILE A 63 -7.99 10.47 -7.53
CA ILE A 63 -7.16 10.95 -8.65
C ILE A 63 -5.91 11.65 -8.08
N PRO A 64 -4.69 11.09 -8.25
CA PRO A 64 -4.42 9.74 -8.74
C PRO A 64 -4.86 8.67 -7.72
N VAL A 65 -5.05 7.44 -8.21
CA VAL A 65 -5.48 6.31 -7.38
C VAL A 65 -4.46 6.04 -6.27
N ASP A 66 -4.93 5.47 -5.16
CA ASP A 66 -4.09 4.92 -4.09
C ASP A 66 -3.18 5.92 -3.33
N THR A 67 -3.55 7.18 -3.30
CA THR A 67 -2.85 8.27 -2.57
C THR A 67 -3.32 8.47 -1.11
N GLY A 68 -4.03 7.50 -0.55
CA GLY A 68 -4.39 7.48 0.87
C GLY A 68 -3.90 6.18 1.52
N GLY A 69 -3.00 6.28 2.49
CA GLY A 69 -2.27 5.12 3.00
C GLY A 69 -1.45 5.40 4.24
N ARG A 70 -0.44 4.55 4.46
CA ARG A 70 0.52 4.64 5.57
C ARG A 70 1.86 5.09 5.00
N TYR A 71 2.20 6.35 5.22
CA TYR A 71 3.36 6.97 4.57
C TYR A 71 4.42 7.37 5.58
N TYR A 72 5.67 7.21 5.16
CA TYR A 72 6.85 7.62 5.90
C TYR A 72 7.60 8.61 5.03
N TYR A 73 7.65 9.87 5.46
CA TYR A 73 8.42 10.89 4.76
C TYR A 73 9.81 10.95 5.34
N ILE A 74 10.80 10.85 4.47
CA ILE A 74 12.22 10.91 4.80
C ILE A 74 12.76 12.21 4.22
N LYS A 75 13.38 13.02 5.08
CA LYS A 75 14.05 14.27 4.71
C LYS A 75 15.48 14.21 5.20
N GLU A 76 16.40 14.24 4.25
CA GLU A 76 17.82 14.46 4.49
C GLU A 76 18.14 15.95 4.24
N GLU A 77 19.21 16.46 4.83
CA GLU A 77 19.55 17.89 4.87
C GLU A 77 19.51 18.54 3.47
N ASP A 78 20.15 17.90 2.48
CA ASP A 78 20.30 18.44 1.12
C ASP A 78 19.44 17.76 0.05
N LYS A 79 18.40 16.99 0.44
CA LYS A 79 17.55 16.27 -0.52
C LYS A 79 16.09 16.66 -0.41
N GLU A 80 15.35 16.58 -1.51
CA GLU A 80 13.88 16.68 -1.42
C GLU A 80 13.30 15.58 -0.53
N ALA A 81 12.21 15.89 0.16
CA ALA A 81 11.52 14.91 0.98
C ALA A 81 10.95 13.81 0.06
N TRP A 82 11.15 12.55 0.44
CA TRP A 82 10.70 11.41 -0.35
C TRP A 82 10.01 10.38 0.54
N ASN A 83 9.28 9.45 -0.07
CA ASN A 83 8.65 8.34 0.64
C ASN A 83 9.06 6.98 0.00
N PRO A 84 9.28 5.92 0.79
CA PRO A 84 9.72 4.62 0.25
C PRO A 84 8.61 3.88 -0.51
N GLY A 85 7.35 4.27 -0.31
CA GLY A 85 6.19 3.68 -0.97
C GLY A 85 5.98 4.16 -2.40
N TYR A 86 6.90 4.95 -2.97
CA TYR A 86 6.80 5.62 -4.27
C TYR A 86 5.67 6.67 -4.36
N MET A 87 4.53 6.47 -3.69
CA MET A 87 3.46 7.46 -3.56
C MET A 87 3.14 7.71 -2.08
N PRO A 88 2.81 8.96 -1.69
CA PRO A 88 2.78 10.18 -2.49
C PRO A 88 4.08 10.98 -2.30
N CYS A 89 4.82 11.24 -3.37
CA CYS A 89 5.79 12.33 -3.46
C CYS A 89 6.05 12.69 -4.92
#